data_AF-A0A2T3HNA1-F1
#
_entry.id   AF-A0A2T3HNA1-F1
#
_cell.length_a   1.000
_cell.length_b   1.000
_cell.length_c   1.000
_cell.angle_alpha   90.00
_cell.angle_beta   90.00
_cell.angle_gamma   90.00
#
_symmetry.space_group_name_H-M   'P 1'
#
loop_
_entity.id
_entity.type
_entity.pdbx_description
1 polymer ?
#
loop_
_entity_poly.entity_id
_entity_poly.type
_entity_poly.pdbx_seq_one_letter_code
_entity_poly.pdbx_strand_id
1 'polypeptide(L)'
;MQSLFLILNRNRPDGAAKYDRTRSSRFSELVHFIHEHIYEHEKIQSAALAERFGFSVNYLGAFFKRETGQTLRNYIQAYKIELIRNRLSYSTLPIKVISTELGFTDLSHFNKYVRRLTGKSPGKYRSALRSS
;
A
#
# COMPACT_ATOMS: atom_id res chain seq x y z
N MET A 1 11.44 -36.67 12.21
CA MET A 1 10.21 -35.97 11.80
C MET A 1 9.09 -36.40 12.72
N GLN A 2 8.26 -35.44 13.13
CA GLN A 2 7.24 -35.47 14.19
C GLN A 2 7.80 -35.26 15.61
N SER A 3 7.11 -34.38 16.34
CA SER A 3 7.19 -34.13 17.79
C SER A 3 7.96 -32.88 18.24
N LEU A 4 7.37 -31.70 18.01
CA LEU A 4 7.43 -30.59 18.99
C LEU A 4 6.21 -29.64 18.95
N PHE A 5 5.17 -29.96 18.18
CA PHE A 5 4.00 -29.07 18.01
C PHE A 5 2.88 -29.26 19.05
N LEU A 6 3.02 -30.20 20.00
CA LEU A 6 1.91 -30.63 20.87
C LEU A 6 1.88 -30.04 22.29
N ILE A 7 2.87 -29.25 22.72
CA ILE A 7 2.93 -28.83 24.15
C ILE A 7 2.42 -27.39 24.39
N LEU A 8 2.14 -26.59 23.36
CA LEU A 8 1.66 -25.21 23.55
C LEU A 8 0.16 -25.00 23.38
N ASN A 9 -0.65 -26.06 23.25
CA ASN A 9 -2.09 -25.93 23.00
C ASN A 9 -2.96 -26.32 24.21
N ARG A 10 -2.66 -25.78 25.40
CA ARG A 10 -3.45 -26.03 26.63
C ARG A 10 -3.96 -24.77 27.31
N ASN A 11 -4.23 -23.68 26.56
CA ASN A 11 -5.08 -22.57 27.04
C ASN A 11 -5.42 -21.57 25.92
N ARG A 12 -6.01 -22.02 24.80
CA ARG A 12 -6.48 -21.09 23.75
C ARG A 12 -7.99 -20.90 23.90
N PRO A 13 -8.48 -19.74 24.40
CA PRO A 13 -9.92 -19.52 24.51
C PRO A 13 -10.54 -19.56 23.11
N ASP A 14 -11.65 -20.28 22.95
CA ASP A 14 -12.36 -20.50 21.67
C ASP A 14 -12.74 -19.19 20.93
N GLY A 15 -12.77 -18.06 21.64
CA GLY A 15 -12.95 -16.72 21.07
C GLY A 15 -11.76 -16.18 20.27
N ALA A 16 -10.53 -16.65 20.52
CA ALA A 16 -9.33 -16.15 19.85
C ALA A 16 -9.32 -16.50 18.35
N ALA A 17 -9.82 -17.67 17.96
CA ALA A 17 -9.88 -18.11 16.56
C ALA A 17 -10.89 -17.28 15.74
N LYS A 18 -12.06 -16.99 16.32
CA LYS A 18 -13.07 -16.13 15.68
C LYS A 18 -12.58 -14.69 15.58
N TYR A 19 -11.97 -14.17 16.65
CA TYR A 19 -11.44 -12.81 16.70
C TYR A 19 -10.29 -12.59 15.71
N ASP A 20 -9.37 -13.55 15.59
CA ASP A 20 -8.28 -13.52 14.61
C ASP A 20 -8.81 -13.57 13.17
N ARG A 21 -9.83 -14.41 12.92
CA ARG A 21 -10.49 -14.50 11.61
C ARG A 21 -11.20 -13.21 11.22
N THR A 22 -11.96 -12.61 12.13
CA THR A 22 -12.63 -11.31 11.88
C THR A 22 -11.61 -10.19 11.67
N ARG A 23 -10.53 -10.18 12.46
CA ARG A 23 -9.43 -9.22 12.31
C ARG A 23 -8.76 -9.33 10.93
N SER A 24 -8.43 -10.56 10.52
CA SER A 24 -7.85 -10.85 9.22
C SER A 24 -8.77 -10.44 8.06
N SER A 25 -10.09 -10.70 8.18
CA SER A 25 -11.10 -10.24 7.21
C SER A 25 -11.10 -8.71 7.06
N ARG A 26 -11.19 -7.97 8.18
CA ARG A 26 -11.22 -6.50 8.15
C ARG A 26 -9.93 -5.89 7.63
N PHE A 27 -8.79 -6.50 7.94
CA PHE A 27 -7.52 -6.07 7.38
C PHE A 27 -7.47 -6.30 5.86
N SER A 28 -7.92 -7.46 5.39
CA SER A 28 -8.00 -7.75 3.96
C SER A 28 -8.94 -6.78 3.22
N GLU A 29 -10.10 -6.48 3.80
CA GLU A 29 -11.06 -5.50 3.25
C GLU A 29 -10.43 -4.10 3.16
N LEU A 30 -9.71 -3.69 4.21
CA LEU A 30 -8.98 -2.41 4.23
C LEU A 30 -7.92 -2.33 3.13
N VAL A 31 -7.11 -3.38 2.98
CA VAL A 31 -6.08 -3.44 1.94
C VAL A 31 -6.70 -3.45 0.56
N HIS A 32 -7.75 -4.24 0.35
CA HIS A 32 -8.48 -4.29 -0.92
C HIS A 32 -9.02 -2.91 -1.30
N PHE A 33 -9.67 -2.22 -0.36
CA PHE A 33 -10.18 -0.88 -0.57
C PHE A 33 -9.07 0.13 -0.93
N ILE A 34 -7.92 0.06 -0.26
CA ILE A 34 -6.76 0.91 -0.59
C ILE A 34 -6.28 0.65 -2.02
N HIS A 35 -6.24 -0.62 -2.45
CA HIS A 35 -5.79 -1.00 -3.79
C HIS A 35 -6.76 -0.54 -4.87
N GLU A 36 -8.05 -0.73 -4.66
CA GLU A 36 -9.12 -0.30 -5.58
C GLU A 36 -9.11 1.22 -5.78
N HIS A 37 -8.94 1.97 -4.69
CA HIS A 37 -9.01 3.44 -4.69
C HIS A 37 -7.64 4.13 -4.70
N ILE A 38 -6.57 3.45 -5.11
CA ILE A 38 -5.19 3.98 -5.01
C ILE A 38 -4.97 5.29 -5.79
N TYR A 39 -5.76 5.48 -6.87
CA TYR A 39 -5.75 6.67 -7.71
C TYR A 39 -6.63 7.82 -7.16
N GLU A 40 -7.54 7.51 -6.23
CA GLU A 40 -8.45 8.48 -5.61
C GLU A 40 -7.86 8.94 -4.27
N HIS A 41 -6.94 9.91 -4.32
CA HIS A 41 -6.13 10.30 -3.16
C HIS A 41 -6.95 10.59 -1.90
N GLU A 42 -8.09 11.24 -2.03
CA GLU A 42 -8.98 11.63 -0.94
C GLU A 42 -9.56 10.41 -0.19
N LYS A 43 -9.90 9.33 -0.90
CA LYS A 43 -10.50 8.12 -0.31
C LYS A 43 -9.51 7.29 0.51
N ILE A 44 -8.22 7.38 0.20
CA ILE A 44 -7.17 6.59 0.86
C ILE A 44 -6.42 7.40 1.94
N GLN A 45 -6.87 8.61 2.26
CA GLN A 45 -6.34 9.35 3.39
C GLN A 45 -6.72 8.67 4.71
N SER A 46 -5.84 8.77 5.71
CA SER A 46 -6.08 8.14 7.01
C SER A 46 -7.41 8.55 7.66
N ALA A 47 -7.85 9.80 7.47
CA ALA A 47 -9.14 10.29 7.97
C ALA A 47 -10.32 9.59 7.28
N ALA A 48 -10.34 9.56 5.94
CA ALA A 48 -11.39 8.91 5.17
C ALA A 48 -11.46 7.39 5.42
N LEU A 49 -10.30 6.73 5.53
CA LEU A 49 -10.22 5.31 5.88
C LEU A 49 -10.69 5.05 7.31
N ALA A 50 -10.35 5.93 8.25
CA ALA A 50 -10.79 5.80 9.64
C ALA A 50 -12.31 5.92 9.73
N GLU A 51 -12.89 6.94 9.09
CA GLU A 51 -14.34 7.12 9.01
C GLU A 51 -15.04 5.92 8.37
N ARG A 52 -14.60 5.50 7.17
CA ARG A 52 -15.21 4.39 6.43
C ARG A 52 -15.19 3.08 7.21
N PHE A 53 -14.10 2.77 7.91
CA PHE A 53 -13.95 1.52 8.64
C PHE A 53 -14.36 1.64 10.12
N GLY A 54 -14.88 2.78 10.57
CA GLY A 54 -15.33 2.98 11.95
C GLY A 54 -14.18 2.93 12.97
N PHE A 55 -13.00 3.43 12.58
CA PHE A 55 -11.83 3.55 13.44
C PHE A 55 -11.56 5.01 13.80
N SER A 56 -10.84 5.24 14.90
CA SER A 56 -10.12 6.50 15.05
C SER A 56 -8.86 6.48 14.17
N VAL A 57 -8.39 7.65 13.72
CA VAL A 57 -7.17 7.76 12.90
C VAL A 57 -5.96 7.14 13.59
N ASN A 58 -5.83 7.37 14.91
CA ASN A 58 -4.75 6.80 15.71
C ASN A 58 -4.85 5.26 15.79
N TYR A 59 -6.06 4.74 16.02
CA TYR A 59 -6.28 3.30 16.06
C TYR A 59 -6.00 2.65 14.70
N LEU A 60 -6.47 3.25 13.59
CA LEU A 60 -6.18 2.77 12.24
C LEU A 60 -4.67 2.68 11.99
N GLY A 61 -3.92 3.72 12.35
CA GLY A 61 -2.46 3.72 12.20
C GLY A 61 -1.78 2.62 13.01
N ALA A 62 -2.16 2.45 14.28
CA ALA A 62 -1.62 1.42 15.15
C ALA A 62 -2.02 0.00 14.68
N PHE A 63 -3.28 -0.17 14.28
CA PHE A 63 -3.83 -1.39 13.71
C PHE A 63 -3.03 -1.80 12.46
N PHE A 64 -2.91 -0.91 11.49
CA PHE A 64 -2.20 -1.19 10.24
C PHE A 64 -0.72 -1.52 10.47
N LYS A 65 -0.06 -0.79 11.38
CA LYS A 65 1.34 -1.06 11.74
C LYS A 65 1.53 -2.39 12.44
N ARG A 66 0.58 -2.81 13.27
CA ARG A 66 0.62 -4.13 13.91
C ARG A 66 0.48 -5.25 12.87
N GLU A 67 -0.40 -5.11 11.90
CA GLU A 67 -0.64 -6.15 10.87
C GLU A 67 0.50 -6.21 9.83
N THR A 68 1.12 -5.08 9.48
CA THR A 68 2.10 -5.00 8.36
C THR A 68 3.54 -4.71 8.76
N GLY A 69 3.78 -4.33 10.02
CA GLY A 69 5.07 -3.82 10.48
C GLY A 69 5.41 -2.40 10.02
N GLN A 70 4.58 -1.76 9.18
CA GLN A 70 4.82 -0.43 8.61
C GLN A 70 3.62 0.50 8.75
N THR A 71 3.85 1.81 8.63
CA THR A 71 2.74 2.77 8.69
C THR A 71 1.88 2.68 7.43
N LEU A 72 0.59 2.97 7.57
CA LEU A 72 -0.36 3.06 6.45
C LEU A 72 0.15 4.00 5.34
N ARG A 73 0.73 5.15 5.73
CA ARG A 73 1.31 6.11 4.78
C ARG A 73 2.45 5.49 3.98
N ASN A 74 3.37 4.80 4.63
CA ASN A 74 4.52 4.17 3.97
C ASN A 74 4.05 3.04 3.04
N TYR A 75 3.07 2.25 3.46
CA TYR A 75 2.47 1.21 2.64
C TYR A 75 1.85 1.77 1.34
N ILE A 76 0.96 2.78 1.46
CA ILE A 76 0.35 3.43 0.31
C ILE A 76 1.42 4.02 -0.61
N GLN A 77 2.44 4.65 -0.02
CA GLN A 77 3.53 5.24 -0.79
C GLN A 77 4.34 4.17 -1.54
N ALA A 78 4.70 3.06 -0.89
CA ALA A 78 5.40 1.94 -1.51
C ALA A 78 4.59 1.34 -2.66
N TYR A 79 3.29 1.14 -2.46
CA TYR A 79 2.41 0.62 -3.50
C TYR A 79 2.29 1.60 -4.70
N LYS A 80 2.15 2.91 -4.45
CA LYS A 80 2.19 3.92 -5.52
C LYS A 80 3.51 3.88 -6.31
N ILE A 81 4.64 3.63 -5.64
CA ILE A 81 5.94 3.51 -6.30
C ILE A 81 5.97 2.30 -7.22
N GLU A 82 5.46 1.17 -6.77
CA GLU A 82 5.35 -0.04 -7.58
C GLU A 82 4.49 0.19 -8.83
N LEU A 83 3.35 0.86 -8.67
CA LEU A 83 2.50 1.25 -9.80
C LEU A 83 3.24 2.17 -10.79
N ILE A 84 3.99 3.16 -10.29
CA ILE A 84 4.83 4.02 -11.15
C ILE A 84 5.84 3.19 -11.92
N ARG A 85 6.57 2.29 -11.24
CA ARG A 85 7.56 1.43 -11.89
C ARG A 85 6.92 0.57 -12.96
N ASN A 86 5.78 -0.05 -12.66
CA ASN A 86 5.05 -0.87 -13.63
C ASN A 86 4.58 -0.05 -14.83
N ARG A 87 4.01 1.14 -14.62
CA ARG A 87 3.61 2.05 -15.71
C ARG A 87 4.79 2.52 -16.54
N LEU A 88 5.94 2.80 -15.93
CA LEU A 88 7.14 3.20 -16.67
C LEU A 88 7.78 2.05 -17.45
N SER A 89 7.64 0.81 -16.98
CA SER A 89 8.22 -0.38 -17.60
C SER A 89 7.36 -0.94 -18.73
N TYR A 90 6.04 -1.01 -18.51
CA TYR A 90 5.13 -1.78 -19.36
C TYR A 90 4.14 -0.92 -20.16
N SER A 91 4.20 0.40 -20.05
CA SER A 91 3.33 1.28 -20.83
C SER A 91 4.12 2.26 -21.71
N THR A 92 3.52 2.60 -22.85
CA THR A 92 3.96 3.67 -23.74
C THR A 92 3.34 5.03 -23.39
N LEU A 93 2.54 5.10 -22.32
CA LEU A 93 1.83 6.31 -21.92
C LEU A 93 2.81 7.48 -21.71
N PRO A 94 2.47 8.70 -22.14
CA PRO A 94 3.28 9.87 -21.85
C PRO A 94 3.48 10.04 -20.34
N ILE A 95 4.67 10.49 -19.92
CA ILE A 95 4.98 10.71 -18.50
C ILE A 95 3.97 11.67 -17.84
N LYS A 96 3.48 12.66 -18.60
CA LYS A 96 2.44 13.59 -18.17
C LYS A 96 1.12 12.88 -17.81
N VAL A 97 0.70 11.89 -18.61
CA VAL A 97 -0.53 11.13 -18.35
C VAL A 97 -0.37 10.30 -17.07
N ILE A 98 0.76 9.59 -16.93
CA ILE A 98 1.06 8.81 -15.72
C ILE A 98 1.09 9.70 -14.47
N SER A 99 1.67 10.90 -14.57
CA SER A 99 1.68 11.90 -13.50
C SER A 99 0.26 12.25 -13.05
N THR A 100 -0.63 12.57 -13.99
CA THR A 100 -2.02 12.93 -13.70
C THR A 100 -2.80 11.76 -13.12
N GLU A 101 -2.67 10.55 -13.68
CA GLU A 101 -3.33 9.33 -13.16
C GLU A 101 -3.02 9.10 -11.68
N LEU A 102 -1.78 9.38 -11.26
CA LEU A 102 -1.32 9.16 -9.88
C LEU A 102 -1.65 10.32 -8.93
N GLY A 103 -2.40 11.32 -9.40
CA GLY A 103 -2.86 12.46 -8.61
C GLY A 103 -1.84 13.59 -8.46
N PHE A 104 -0.82 13.67 -9.33
CA PHE A 104 0.10 14.81 -9.34
C PHE A 104 -0.46 15.94 -10.20
N THR A 105 -0.57 17.13 -9.59
CA THR A 105 -1.05 18.35 -10.26
C THR A 105 -0.03 18.96 -11.21
N ASP A 106 1.26 18.76 -10.96
CA ASP A 106 2.34 19.25 -11.81
C ASP A 106 3.40 18.17 -12.09
N LEU A 107 3.88 18.16 -13.33
CA LEU A 107 4.85 17.19 -13.83
C LEU A 107 6.23 17.35 -13.17
N SER A 108 6.62 18.56 -12.78
CA SER A 108 7.89 18.80 -12.08
C SER A 108 7.88 18.18 -10.69
N HIS A 109 6.75 18.23 -9.98
CA HIS A 109 6.58 17.55 -8.70
C HIS A 109 6.68 16.03 -8.86
N PHE A 110 6.01 15.47 -9.87
CA PHE A 110 6.13 14.05 -10.20
C PHE A 110 7.57 13.65 -10.54
N ASN A 111 8.26 14.43 -11.39
CA ASN A 111 9.63 14.16 -11.79
C ASN A 111 10.59 14.16 -10.59
N LYS A 112 10.47 15.14 -9.69
CA LYS A 112 11.26 15.21 -8.44
C LYS A 112 10.95 14.01 -7.54
N TYR A 113 9.66 13.67 -7.40
CA TYR A 113 9.21 12.53 -6.61
C TYR A 113 9.83 11.22 -7.12
N VAL A 114 9.68 10.90 -8.42
CA VAL A 114 10.25 9.68 -9.01
C VAL A 114 11.78 9.67 -8.94
N ARG A 115 12.44 10.81 -9.15
CA ARG A 115 13.90 10.92 -9.01
C ARG A 115 14.36 10.64 -7.59
N ARG A 116 13.66 11.15 -6.58
CA ARG A 116 13.96 10.86 -5.17
C ARG A 116 13.84 9.38 -4.83
N LEU A 117 12.96 8.66 -5.53
CA LEU A 117 12.63 7.27 -5.26
C LEU A 117 13.47 6.26 -6.04
N THR A 118 13.85 6.61 -7.27
CA THR A 118 14.53 5.69 -8.21
C THR A 118 15.96 6.12 -8.52
N GLY A 119 16.38 7.30 -8.07
CA GLY A 119 17.65 7.93 -8.45
C GLY A 119 17.66 8.53 -9.86
N LYS A 120 16.64 8.29 -10.69
CA LYS A 120 16.57 8.68 -12.10
C LYS A 120 15.28 9.47 -12.40
N SER A 121 15.31 10.35 -13.39
CA SER A 121 14.06 10.96 -13.86
C SER A 121 13.17 9.90 -14.52
N PRO A 122 11.83 10.06 -14.55
CA PRO A 122 10.93 9.08 -15.15
C PRO A 122 11.31 8.67 -16.58
N GLY A 123 11.71 9.65 -17.41
CA GLY A 123 12.17 9.40 -18.77
C GLY A 123 13.46 8.56 -18.82
N LYS A 124 14.48 8.93 -18.03
CA LYS A 124 15.73 8.14 -17.94
C LYS A 124 15.49 6.74 -17.38
N TYR A 125 14.56 6.60 -16.43
CA TYR A 125 14.17 5.33 -15.86
C TYR A 125 13.53 4.42 -16.92
N ARG A 126 12.57 4.95 -17.68
CA ARG A 126 11.92 4.24 -18.80
C ARG A 126 12.92 3.85 -19.89
N SER A 127 13.82 4.75 -20.30
CA SER A 127 14.82 4.42 -21.31
C SER A 127 15.74 3.30 -20.85
N ALA A 128 16.20 3.34 -19.60
CA ALA A 128 17.07 2.29 -19.05
C ALA A 128 16.40 0.90 -19.05
N LEU A 129 15.09 0.82 -18.83
CA LEU A 129 14.33 -0.43 -18.84
C LEU A 129 14.09 -1.00 -20.24
N ARG A 130 14.10 -0.15 -21.28
CA ARG A 130 13.89 -0.58 -22.67
C ARG A 130 15.19 -0.95 -23.39
N SER A 131 16.33 -0.63 -22.77
CA SER A 131 17.68 -0.90 -23.29
C SER A 131 18.31 -2.17 -22.67
N SER A 132 17.54 -2.93 -21.89
CA SER A 132 17.89 -4.25 -21.35
C SER A 132 16.91 -5.28 -21.91
#